data_AF-A0A3M1E3S0-F1
#
_entry.id   AF-A0A3M1E3S0-F1
#
_cell.length_a   1.000
_cell.length_b   1.000
_cell.length_c   1.000
_cell.angle_alpha   90.00
_cell.angle_beta   90.00
_cell.angle_gamma   90.00
#
_symmetry.space_group_name_H-M   'P 1'
#
loop_
_entity.id
_entity.type
_entity.pdbx_description
1 polymer ?
#
loop_
_entity_poly.entity_id
_entity_poly.type
_entity_poly.pdbx_seq_one_letter_code
_entity_poly.pdbx_strand_id
1 'polypeptide(L)'
;METLELLVDNQIVRINVPLIGRRTLSLDCVPQSIDHPTVEVSFLPGQLPVEEIDFDGQCTLSFDVGDMVYVMRANIESVPAPGKLRL
;
A
#
# COMPACT_ATOMS: atom_id res chain seq x y z
N MET A 1 4.71 -2.73 -20.08
CA MET A 1 4.82 -2.02 -18.80
C MET A 1 4.04 -2.84 -17.80
N GLU A 2 4.73 -3.31 -16.79
CA GLU A 2 4.14 -4.14 -15.74
C GLU A 2 3.33 -3.27 -14.78
N THR A 3 2.22 -3.77 -14.22
CA THR A 3 1.34 -2.98 -13.32
C THR A 3 2.10 -2.37 -12.12
N LEU A 4 3.18 -3.02 -11.70
CA LEU A 4 4.07 -2.54 -10.65
C LEU A 4 4.87 -1.29 -11.06
N GLU A 5 5.32 -1.23 -12.32
CA GLU A 5 6.00 -0.05 -12.86
C GLU A 5 5.02 1.14 -12.89
N LEU A 6 3.79 0.91 -13.37
CA LEU A 6 2.73 1.91 -13.38
C LEU A 6 2.36 2.40 -11.97
N LEU A 7 2.39 1.52 -10.97
CA LEU A 7 2.15 1.88 -9.57
C LEU A 7 3.24 2.85 -9.08
N VAL A 8 4.51 2.54 -9.32
CA VAL A 8 5.65 3.32 -8.81
C VAL A 8 5.78 4.67 -9.52
N ASP A 9 5.39 4.72 -10.80
CA ASP A 9 5.30 5.98 -11.55
C ASP A 9 4.18 6.90 -11.02
N ASN A 10 3.19 6.34 -10.30
CA ASN A 10 2.16 7.12 -9.62
C ASN A 10 2.63 7.62 -8.25
N GLN A 11 2.84 8.93 -8.17
CA GLN A 11 3.37 9.58 -6.96
C GLN A 11 2.49 9.40 -5.71
N ILE A 12 1.18 9.24 -5.89
CA ILE A 12 0.23 9.06 -4.79
C ILE A 12 -0.76 7.96 -5.19
N VAL A 13 -0.84 6.93 -4.36
CA VAL A 13 -1.76 5.79 -4.50
C VAL A 13 -2.72 5.77 -3.32
N ARG A 14 -3.95 5.31 -3.55
CA ARG A 14 -4.83 4.95 -2.43
C ARG A 14 -4.59 3.50 -2.03
N ILE A 15 -4.52 3.23 -0.74
CA ILE A 15 -4.40 1.89 -0.18
C ILE A 15 -5.44 1.67 0.92
N ASN A 16 -6.10 0.51 0.87
CA ASN A 16 -6.92 0.01 1.96
C ASN A 16 -6.07 -0.95 2.79
N VAL A 17 -5.74 -0.54 4.02
CA VAL A 17 -4.98 -1.34 4.99
C VAL A 17 -5.97 -2.14 5.86
N PRO A 18 -5.86 -3.47 5.93
CA PRO A 18 -6.67 -4.28 6.83
C PRO A 18 -6.29 -4.01 8.29
N LEU A 19 -7.30 -3.81 9.13
CA LEU A 19 -7.15 -3.66 10.57
C LEU A 19 -7.86 -4.81 11.30
N ILE A 20 -7.36 -5.13 12.49
CA ILE A 20 -7.92 -6.14 13.38
C ILE A 20 -9.42 -5.87 13.60
N GLY A 21 -10.21 -6.95 13.58
CA GLY A 21 -11.67 -6.90 13.73
C GLY A 21 -12.43 -6.67 12.42
N ARG A 22 -11.86 -7.07 11.27
CA ARG A 22 -12.47 -6.96 9.93
C ARG A 22 -12.79 -5.52 9.51
N ARG A 23 -11.97 -4.57 9.95
CA ARG A 23 -12.05 -3.17 9.54
C ARG A 23 -11.00 -2.90 8.46
N THR A 24 -11.21 -1.86 7.65
CA THR A 24 -10.23 -1.39 6.67
C THR A 24 -10.04 0.10 6.82
N LEU A 25 -8.79 0.55 6.76
CA LEU A 25 -8.42 1.95 6.79
C LEU A 25 -7.95 2.37 5.39
N SER A 26 -8.65 3.32 4.79
CA SER A 26 -8.24 3.90 3.51
C SER A 26 -7.28 5.05 3.77
N LEU A 27 -6.08 4.97 3.18
CA LEU A 27 -5.04 5.99 3.25
C LEU A 27 -4.51 6.32 1.87
N ASP A 28 -3.87 7.48 1.74
CA ASP A 28 -3.02 7.79 0.60
C ASP A 28 -1.56 7.46 0.98
N CYS A 29 -0.80 6.91 0.05
CA CYS A 29 0.60 6.52 0.25
C CYS A 29 1.45 6.80 -0.99
N VAL A 30 2.76 6.87 -0.79
CA VAL A 30 3.75 6.98 -1.88
C VAL A 30 4.42 5.62 -2.05
N PRO A 31 4.33 4.97 -3.22
CA PRO A 31 4.95 3.69 -3.47
C PRO A 31 6.41 3.87 -3.90
N GLN A 32 7.27 2.93 -3.51
CA GLN A 32 8.65 2.85 -3.93
C GLN A 32 8.99 1.38 -4.20
N SER A 33 9.44 1.08 -5.42
CA SER A 33 10.00 -0.23 -5.72
C SER A 33 11.32 -0.41 -4.96
N ILE A 34 11.47 -1.55 -4.30
CA ILE A 34 12.74 -1.95 -3.70
C ILE A 34 13.32 -3.10 -4.52
N ASP A 35 12.59 -4.21 -4.64
CA ASP A 35 12.96 -5.40 -5.41
C ASP A 35 11.69 -6.04 -5.97
N HIS A 36 11.67 -6.50 -7.23
CA HIS A 36 10.48 -7.16 -7.78
C HIS A 36 10.27 -8.55 -7.13
N PRO A 37 9.06 -8.92 -6.65
CA PRO A 37 7.75 -8.23 -6.79
C PRO A 37 7.32 -7.37 -5.59
N THR A 38 8.22 -7.02 -4.68
CA THR A 38 7.99 -6.32 -3.42
C THR A 38 7.98 -4.79 -3.57
N VAL A 39 7.04 -4.12 -2.92
CA VAL A 39 6.95 -2.65 -2.88
C VAL A 39 6.91 -2.15 -1.45
N GLU A 40 7.60 -1.05 -1.19
CA GLU A 40 7.44 -0.31 0.06
C GLU A 40 6.53 0.89 -0.18
N VAL A 41 5.55 1.08 0.68
CA VAL A 41 4.69 2.26 0.67
C VAL A 41 4.96 3.11 1.90
N SER A 42 5.01 4.42 1.71
CA SER A 42 5.20 5.41 2.78
C SER A 42 3.94 6.24 2.99
N PHE A 43 3.62 6.51 4.25
CA PHE A 43 2.46 7.29 4.69
C PHE A 43 2.89 8.60 5.33
N LEU A 44 1.96 9.55 5.50
CA LEU A 44 2.26 10.73 6.32
C LEU A 44 2.42 10.33 7.80
N PRO A 45 3.24 11.06 8.57
CA PRO A 45 3.48 10.75 9.98
C PRO A 45 2.17 10.63 10.79
N GLY A 46 2.05 9.55 11.56
CA GLY A 46 0.91 9.32 12.45
C GLY A 46 -0.35 8.76 11.79
N GLN A 47 -0.37 8.54 10.47
CA GLN A 47 -1.55 8.00 9.78
C GLN A 47 -1.69 6.48 9.89
N LEU A 48 -0.58 5.76 10.11
CA LEU A 48 -0.57 4.29 10.13
C LEU A 48 -0.63 3.77 11.58
N PRO A 49 -1.76 3.22 12.04
CA PRO A 49 -1.88 2.64 13.38
C PRO A 49 -1.31 1.21 13.39
N VAL A 50 0.03 1.09 13.48
CA VAL A 50 0.75 -0.20 13.34
C VAL A 50 0.22 -1.31 14.27
N GLU A 51 -0.16 -0.95 15.49
CA GLU A 51 -0.66 -1.90 16.50
C GLU A 51 -2.04 -2.49 16.16
N GLU A 52 -2.79 -1.86 15.25
CA GLU A 52 -4.12 -2.29 14.83
C GLU A 52 -4.12 -3.03 13.49
N ILE A 53 -2.96 -3.18 12.82
CA ILE A 53 -2.86 -3.81 11.51
C ILE A 53 -3.14 -5.31 11.61
N ASP A 54 -3.95 -5.81 10.69
CA ASP A 54 -4.16 -7.24 10.49
C ASP A 54 -3.18 -7.76 9.41
N PHE A 55 -2.07 -8.36 9.86
CA PHE A 55 -1.02 -8.88 8.98
C PHE A 55 -1.43 -10.12 8.18
N ASP A 56 -2.50 -10.82 8.58
CA ASP A 56 -3.06 -11.93 7.81
C ASP A 56 -4.01 -11.42 6.70
N GLY A 57 -4.38 -10.14 6.76
CA GLY A 57 -5.21 -9.47 5.77
C GLY A 57 -4.47 -9.08 4.50
N GLN A 58 -5.22 -8.65 3.50
CA GLN A 58 -4.68 -8.20 2.21
C GLN A 58 -4.94 -6.71 2.00
N CYS A 59 -3.88 -5.98 1.66
CA CYS A 59 -3.97 -4.60 1.21
C CYS A 59 -4.55 -4.54 -0.21
N THR A 60 -5.33 -3.51 -0.49
CA THR A 60 -5.77 -3.19 -1.87
C THR A 60 -5.28 -1.79 -2.23
N LEU A 61 -4.43 -1.69 -3.25
CA LEU A 61 -3.96 -0.44 -3.82
C LEU A 61 -4.79 -0.08 -5.05
N SER A 62 -5.12 1.19 -5.22
CA SER A 62 -5.85 1.72 -6.36
C SER A 62 -5.28 3.06 -6.83
N PHE A 63 -5.05 3.19 -8.13
CA PHE A 63 -4.48 4.39 -8.77
C PHE A 63 -5.00 4.59 -10.18
N ASP A 64 -4.93 5.83 -10.63
CA ASP A 64 -5.41 6.26 -11.94
C ASP A 64 -4.24 6.38 -12.92
N VAL A 65 -4.41 5.82 -14.13
CA VAL A 65 -3.48 5.98 -15.25
C VAL A 65 -4.29 6.39 -16.48
N GLY A 66 -4.28 7.69 -16.79
CA GLY A 66 -5.16 8.24 -17.82
C GLY A 66 -6.63 8.08 -17.43
N ASP A 67 -7.42 7.42 -18.29
CA ASP A 67 -8.85 7.16 -18.06
C ASP A 67 -9.11 5.79 -17.39
N MET A 68 -8.07 5.10 -16.93
CA MET A 68 -8.17 3.76 -16.34
C MET A 68 -7.82 3.79 -14.85
N VAL A 69 -8.59 3.02 -14.06
CA VAL A 69 -8.29 2.75 -12.66
C VAL A 69 -7.67 1.35 -12.56
N TYR A 70 -6.45 1.28 -12.03
CA TYR A 70 -5.76 0.03 -11.73
C TYR A 70 -5.98 -0.33 -10.27
N VAL A 71 -6.19 -1.63 -10.01
CA VAL A 71 -6.36 -2.18 -8.67
C VAL A 71 -5.38 -3.33 -8.49
N MET A 72 -4.58 -3.26 -7.43
CA MET A 72 -3.60 -4.28 -7.07
C MET A 72 -3.87 -4.78 -5.64
N ARG A 73 -3.62 -6.06 -5.41
CA ARG A 73 -3.72 -6.68 -4.08
C ARG A 73 -2.36 -7.16 -3.65
N ALA A 74 -1.98 -6.88 -2.41
CA ALA A 74 -0.69 -7.26 -1.85
C ALA A 74 -0.84 -7.66 -0.38
N ASN A 75 -0.02 -8.62 0.05
CA ASN A 75 0.00 -9.02 1.45
C ASN A 75 0.90 -8.08 2.25
N ILE A 76 0.78 -8.03 3.56
CA ILE A 76 1.68 -7.22 4.38
C ILE A 76 2.84 -8.12 4.83
N GLU A 77 4.05 -7.85 4.35
CA GLU A 77 5.23 -8.61 4.77
C GLU A 77 5.78 -8.12 6.11
N SER A 78 5.93 -6.79 6.25
CA SER A 78 6.52 -6.18 7.45
C SER A 78 6.29 -4.67 7.54
N VAL A 79 6.63 -4.10 8.70
CA VAL A 79 6.68 -2.64 8.96
C VAL A 79 8.16 -2.26 9.11
N PRO A 80 8.85 -1.86 8.03
CA PRO A 80 10.30 -1.60 8.07
C PRO A 80 10.66 -0.33 8.86
N ALA A 81 9.74 0.63 8.98
CA ALA A 81 9.88 1.83 9.79
C ALA A 81 8.50 2.39 10.17
N PRO A 82 8.42 3.31 11.16
CA PRO A 82 7.18 4.02 11.43
C PRO A 82 6.63 4.72 10.18
N GLY A 83 5.36 4.50 9.87
CA GLY A 83 4.72 5.09 8.68
C GLY A 83 5.13 4.44 7.37
N LYS A 84 5.63 3.20 7.38
CA LYS A 84 5.94 2.42 6.18
C LYS A 84 5.35 1.02 6.24
N LEU A 85 4.96 0.48 5.09
CA LEU A 85 4.63 -0.94 4.93
C LEU A 85 5.43 -1.53 3.77
N ARG A 86 5.92 -2.75 3.98
CA ARG A 86 6.43 -3.60 2.91
C ARG A 86 5.32 -4.57 2.49
N LEU A 87 5.02 -4.55 1.20
CA LEU A 87 3.94 -5.27 0.54
C LEU A 87 4.48 -6.23 -0.53
#